data_AF-A0AA88ADN4-F1
#
_entry.id   AF-A0AA88ADN4-F1
#
_cell.length_a   1.000
_cell.length_b   1.000
_cell.length_c   1.000
_cell.angle_alpha   90.00
_cell.angle_beta   90.00
_cell.angle_gamma   90.00
#
_symmetry.space_group_name_H-M   'P 1'
#
loop_
_entity.id
_entity.type
_entity.pdbx_description
1 polymer ?
#
loop_
_entity_poly.entity_id
_entity_poly.type
_entity_poly.pdbx_seq_one_letter_code
_entity_poly.pdbx_strand_id
1 'polypeptide(L)'
;MKLSITLPDDWHLHLRDGDLLRSVVPHSASQFGRGIVMPNLKLPITTTAEAVAYRDAILKELPAGSDFTPLMTLYLTDTTTPNEIKLAKFRIKVGPPSDSFNFREELVN
;
A
#
# COMPACT_ATOMS: atom_id res chain seq x y z
N MET A 1 26.80 11.34 19.45
CA MET A 1 27.22 10.29 18.48
C MET A 1 26.27 10.36 17.29
N LYS A 2 26.77 10.34 16.04
CA LYS A 2 25.97 10.47 14.82
C LYS A 2 26.12 9.20 13.98
N LEU A 3 25.01 8.58 13.60
CA LEU A 3 24.96 7.45 12.66
C LEU A 3 24.41 7.94 11.32
N SER A 4 25.03 7.51 10.22
CA SER A 4 24.56 7.77 8.86
C SER A 4 24.26 6.43 8.20
N ILE A 5 23.08 6.30 7.62
CA ILE A 5 22.66 5.11 6.88
C ILE A 5 22.14 5.53 5.50
N THR A 6 22.21 4.63 4.53
CA THR A 6 21.52 4.80 3.24
C THR A 6 20.00 4.92 3.50
N LEU A 7 19.31 5.72 2.68
CA LEU A 7 17.85 5.86 2.77
C LEU A 7 17.18 4.47 2.73
N PRO A 8 16.46 4.07 3.79
CA PRO A 8 15.85 2.75 3.86
C PRO A 8 14.55 2.68 3.05
N ASP A 9 14.02 1.46 2.94
CA ASP A 9 12.68 1.18 2.42
C ASP A 9 11.84 0.49 3.49
N ASP A 10 10.52 0.71 3.45
CA ASP A 10 9.56 0.01 4.28
C ASP A 10 8.96 -1.18 3.51
N TRP A 11 9.25 -2.40 3.95
CA TRP A 11 8.79 -3.61 3.27
C TRP A 11 7.39 -4.08 3.72
N HIS A 12 6.74 -3.37 4.64
CA HIS A 12 5.39 -3.69 5.13
C HIS A 12 4.65 -2.44 5.65
N LEU A 13 3.97 -1.72 4.76
CA LEU A 13 3.37 -0.43 5.06
C LEU A 13 1.84 -0.43 4.94
N HIS A 14 1.16 0.14 5.94
CA HIS A 14 -0.30 0.38 5.93
C HIS A 14 -0.60 1.88 5.86
N LEU A 15 -1.08 2.35 4.71
CA LEU A 15 -1.37 3.78 4.48
C LEU A 15 -2.84 4.18 4.71
N ARG A 16 -3.75 3.22 4.86
CA ARG A 16 -5.20 3.45 5.07
C ARG A 16 -5.81 4.29 3.92
N ASP A 17 -6.99 4.85 4.11
CA ASP A 17 -7.68 5.63 3.07
C ASP A 17 -8.26 6.93 3.67
N GLY A 18 -8.70 7.85 2.81
CA GLY A 18 -9.33 9.12 3.19
C GLY A 18 -8.43 10.02 4.03
N ASP A 19 -8.97 10.56 5.12
CA ASP A 19 -8.24 11.51 5.99
C ASP A 19 -7.01 10.88 6.64
N LEU A 20 -7.05 9.57 6.93
CA LEU A 20 -5.90 8.85 7.48
C LEU A 20 -4.78 8.75 6.46
N LEU A 21 -5.09 8.50 5.18
CA LEU A 21 -4.11 8.47 4.10
C LEU A 21 -3.34 9.79 4.03
N ARG A 22 -4.07 10.91 3.96
CA ARG A 22 -3.49 12.26 3.98
C ARG A 22 -2.59 12.50 5.19
N SER A 23 -2.99 11.99 6.36
CA SER A 23 -2.23 12.17 7.58
C SER A 23 -0.94 11.35 7.60
N VAL A 24 -0.92 10.13 7.06
CA VAL A 24 0.21 9.19 7.25
C VAL A 24 1.22 9.19 6.10
N VAL A 25 0.80 9.45 4.86
CA VAL A 25 1.69 9.44 3.68
C VAL A 25 2.92 10.35 3.85
N PRO A 26 2.79 11.61 4.32
CA PRO A 26 3.95 12.48 4.52
C PRO A 26 4.98 11.92 5.50
N HIS A 27 4.53 11.19 6.53
CA HIS A 27 5.42 10.61 7.53
C HIS A 27 6.27 9.50 6.92
N SER A 28 5.66 8.55 6.21
CA SER A 28 6.39 7.48 5.51
C SER A 28 7.35 8.05 4.47
N ALA A 29 6.90 9.02 3.66
CA ALA A 29 7.69 9.65 2.62
C ALA A 29 8.91 10.43 3.15
N SER A 30 8.88 10.87 4.41
CA SER A 30 10.01 11.57 5.05
C SER A 30 11.13 10.63 5.50
N GLN A 31 10.85 9.34 5.69
CA GLN A 31 11.78 8.37 6.29
C GLN A 31 12.28 7.34 5.28
N PHE A 32 11.47 7.02 4.25
CA PHE A 32 11.71 5.91 3.34
C PHE A 32 11.72 6.35 1.88
N GLY A 33 12.52 5.67 1.05
CA GLY A 33 12.51 5.85 -0.39
C GLY A 33 11.37 5.10 -1.07
N ARG A 34 11.04 3.90 -0.59
CA ARG A 34 9.98 3.05 -1.14
C ARG A 34 9.20 2.37 -0.02
N GLY A 35 7.96 1.99 -0.32
CA GLY A 35 7.09 1.28 0.62
C GLY A 35 6.28 0.18 -0.07
N ILE A 36 6.33 -1.07 0.41
CA ILE A 36 5.34 -2.09 0.01
C ILE A 36 4.03 -1.80 0.71
N VAL A 37 3.04 -1.35 -0.07
CA VAL A 37 1.74 -0.94 0.45
C VAL A 37 0.83 -2.16 0.51
N MET A 38 0.35 -2.45 1.72
CA MET A 38 -0.55 -3.57 1.97
C MET A 38 -1.98 -3.29 1.46
N PRO A 39 -2.71 -4.31 0.99
CA PRO A 39 -3.95 -4.14 0.23
C PRO A 39 -5.22 -4.24 1.10
N ASN A 40 -5.07 -4.39 2.42
CA ASN A 40 -6.13 -4.60 3.41
C ASN A 40 -6.77 -3.28 3.89
N LEU A 41 -7.32 -2.52 2.95
CA LEU A 41 -8.25 -1.44 3.27
C LEU A 41 -9.60 -2.02 3.75
N LYS A 42 -10.54 -1.17 4.18
CA LYS A 42 -11.89 -1.62 4.59
C LYS A 42 -12.57 -2.43 3.47
N LEU A 43 -12.39 -1.99 2.22
CA LEU A 43 -12.62 -2.80 1.03
C LEU A 43 -11.25 -3.25 0.51
N PRO A 44 -10.91 -4.55 0.57
CA PRO A 44 -9.59 -5.01 0.16
C PRO A 44 -9.37 -4.75 -1.33
N ILE A 45 -8.14 -4.38 -1.69
CA ILE A 45 -7.74 -4.17 -3.08
C ILE A 45 -7.47 -5.55 -3.69
N THR A 46 -8.33 -5.99 -4.59
CA THR A 46 -8.27 -7.35 -5.18
C THR A 46 -7.91 -7.37 -6.66
N THR A 47 -8.00 -6.21 -7.32
CA THR A 47 -7.71 -6.04 -8.74
C THR A 47 -6.58 -5.05 -9.00
N THR A 48 -5.90 -5.22 -10.13
CA THR A 48 -4.84 -4.33 -10.60
C THR A 48 -5.36 -2.91 -10.84
N ALA A 49 -6.62 -2.77 -11.29
CA ALA A 49 -7.24 -1.47 -11.50
C ALA A 49 -7.41 -0.69 -10.19
N GLU A 50 -7.90 -1.35 -9.13
CA GLU A 50 -8.01 -0.76 -7.80
C GLU A 50 -6.63 -0.37 -7.24
N ALA A 51 -5.62 -1.23 -7.42
CA ALA A 51 -4.26 -0.93 -6.99
C ALA A 51 -3.67 0.30 -7.70
N VAL A 52 -3.93 0.47 -9.00
CA VAL A 52 -3.51 1.67 -9.75
C VAL A 52 -4.24 2.91 -9.24
N ALA A 53 -5.56 2.83 -9.05
CA ALA A 53 -6.35 3.96 -8.53
C ALA A 53 -5.87 4.39 -7.13
N TYR A 54 -5.59 3.43 -6.26
CA TYR A 54 -5.09 3.70 -4.92
C TYR A 54 -3.66 4.24 -4.93
N ARG A 55 -2.79 3.75 -5.82
CA ARG A 55 -1.46 4.35 -6.05
C ARG A 55 -1.57 5.82 -6.41
N ASP A 56 -2.47 6.15 -7.33
CA ASP A 56 -2.67 7.54 -7.77
C ASP A 56 -3.22 8.42 -6.64
N ALA A 57 -4.04 7.85 -5.74
CA ALA A 57 -4.47 8.53 -4.52
C ALA A 57 -3.29 8.81 -3.57
N ILE A 58 -2.42 7.82 -3.33
CA ILE A 58 -1.21 7.99 -2.50
C ILE A 58 -0.32 9.09 -3.07
N LEU A 59 -0.08 9.08 -4.38
CA LEU A 59 0.79 10.06 -5.03
C LEU A 59 0.27 11.50 -4.91
N LYS A 60 -1.04 11.71 -4.82
CA LYS A 60 -1.64 13.04 -4.64
C LYS A 60 -1.43 13.60 -3.23
N GLU A 61 -1.27 12.73 -2.24
CA GLU A 61 -1.06 13.11 -0.83
C GLU A 61 0.44 13.22 -0.49
N LEU A 62 1.34 13.06 -1.47
CA LEU A 62 2.76 13.25 -1.27
C LEU A 62 3.12 14.73 -1.08
N PRO A 63 4.04 15.04 -0.14
CA PRO A 63 4.64 16.37 -0.05
C PRO A 63 5.34 16.77 -1.35
N ALA A 64 5.35 18.06 -1.67
CA ALA A 64 6.06 18.58 -2.83
C ALA A 64 7.55 18.20 -2.80
N GLY A 65 8.06 17.64 -3.90
CA GLY A 65 9.45 17.19 -4.01
C GLY A 65 9.75 15.85 -3.32
N SER A 66 8.73 15.10 -2.89
CA SER A 66 8.93 13.74 -2.39
C SER A 66 9.27 12.76 -3.52
N ASP A 67 10.32 11.97 -3.31
CA ASP A 67 10.73 10.86 -4.19
C ASP A 67 10.18 9.49 -3.73
N PHE A 68 9.20 9.48 -2.82
CA PHE A 68 8.66 8.24 -2.26
C PHE A 68 7.95 7.40 -3.34
N THR A 69 8.31 6.12 -3.44
CA THR A 69 7.70 5.18 -4.39
C THR A 69 6.83 4.13 -3.68
N PRO A 70 5.49 4.23 -3.77
CA PRO A 70 4.59 3.18 -3.31
C PRO A 70 4.63 1.96 -4.25
N LEU A 71 4.89 0.79 -3.68
CA LEU A 71 4.90 -0.52 -4.34
C LEU A 71 3.62 -1.26 -3.97
N MET A 72 2.65 -1.27 -4.88
CA MET A 72 1.31 -1.81 -4.60
C MET A 72 1.28 -3.32 -4.62
N THR A 73 0.43 -3.90 -3.76
CA THR A 73 0.13 -5.34 -3.69
C THR A 73 -1.35 -5.60 -3.93
N LEU A 74 -1.74 -6.88 -4.08
CA LEU A 74 -3.14 -7.30 -4.15
C LEU A 74 -3.47 -8.22 -2.99
N TYR A 75 -4.68 -8.08 -2.45
CA TYR A 75 -5.25 -9.02 -1.50
C TYR A 75 -5.70 -10.26 -2.27
N LEU A 76 -5.09 -11.41 -1.99
CA LEU A 76 -5.46 -12.66 -2.64
C LEU A 76 -6.75 -13.22 -2.02
N THR A 77 -7.65 -13.68 -2.87
CA THR A 77 -8.92 -14.30 -2.51
C THR A 77 -9.11 -15.60 -3.30
N ASP A 78 -10.08 -16.43 -2.90
CA ASP A 78 -10.44 -17.65 -3.64
C ASP A 78 -10.88 -17.37 -5.08
N THR A 79 -11.32 -16.14 -5.35
CA THR A 79 -11.74 -15.69 -6.69
C THR A 79 -10.63 -15.03 -7.50
N THR A 80 -9.43 -14.84 -6.94
CA THR A 80 -8.31 -14.21 -7.65
C THR A 80 -7.83 -15.11 -8.78
N THR A 81 -7.96 -14.63 -10.02
CA THR A 81 -7.63 -15.43 -11.20
C THR A 81 -6.13 -15.37 -11.55
N PRO A 82 -5.57 -16.40 -12.21
CA PRO A 82 -4.20 -16.33 -12.73
C PRO A 82 -3.97 -15.19 -13.73
N ASN A 83 -5.01 -14.78 -14.47
CA ASN A 83 -4.93 -13.64 -15.38
C ASN A 83 -4.77 -12.33 -14.61
N GLU A 84 -5.42 -12.19 -13.46
CA GLU A 84 -5.25 -11.04 -12.58
C GLU A 84 -3.81 -10.94 -12.08
N ILE A 85 -3.22 -12.07 -11.66
CA ILE A 85 -1.81 -12.12 -11.23
C ILE A 85 -0.85 -11.73 -12.36
N LYS A 86 -1.11 -12.18 -13.60
CA LYS A 86 -0.33 -11.79 -14.77
C LYS A 86 -0.44 -10.29 -15.02
N LEU A 87 -1.66 -9.75 -15.02
CA LEU A 87 -1.91 -8.32 -15.20
C LEU A 87 -1.20 -7.48 -14.14
N ALA A 88 -1.30 -7.91 -12.89
CA ALA A 88 -0.63 -7.28 -11.76
C ALA A 88 0.88 -7.27 -11.93
N LYS A 89 1.51 -8.39 -12.31
CA LYS A 89 2.97 -8.47 -12.55
C LYS A 89 3.48 -7.43 -13.54
N PHE A 90 2.68 -7.06 -14.55
CA PHE A 90 3.07 -6.05 -15.55
C PHE A 90 2.97 -4.61 -15.03
N ARG A 91 2.28 -4.36 -13.91
CA ARG A 91 1.94 -3.00 -13.45
C ARG A 91 2.28 -2.72 -11.99
N ILE A 92 2.39 -3.73 -11.12
CA ILE A 92 2.53 -3.65 -9.66
C ILE A 92 3.32 -4.87 -9.10
N LYS A 93 3.84 -4.77 -7.87
CA LYS A 93 4.62 -5.85 -7.22
C LYS A 93 3.69 -6.73 -6.38
N VAL A 94 3.37 -7.94 -6.88
CA VAL A 94 2.52 -8.89 -6.15
C VAL A 94 3.29 -9.49 -4.96
N GLY A 95 2.75 -9.40 -3.75
CA GLY A 95 3.25 -10.03 -2.52
C GLY A 95 2.17 -10.87 -1.84
N PRO A 96 2.52 -11.82 -0.97
CA PRO A 96 1.54 -12.63 -0.25
C PRO A 96 0.70 -11.76 0.70
N PRO A 97 -0.57 -12.10 0.95
CA PRO A 97 -1.37 -11.41 1.95
C PRO A 97 -0.72 -11.56 3.32
N SER A 98 -0.43 -10.45 4.01
CA SER A 98 -0.11 -10.53 5.42
C SER A 98 -1.40 -10.61 6.23
N ASP A 99 -1.65 -11.75 6.87
CA ASP A 99 -2.84 -12.06 7.69
C ASP A 99 -2.92 -11.26 9.02
N SER A 100 -2.65 -9.96 9.00
CA SER A 100 -2.79 -9.13 10.21
C SER A 100 -3.53 -7.84 9.89
N PHE A 101 -4.74 -7.75 10.47
CA PHE A 101 -5.65 -6.61 10.53
C PHE A 101 -6.61 -6.40 9.34
N ASN A 102 -7.67 -7.22 9.30
CA ASN A 102 -9.00 -6.77 8.89
C ASN A 102 -9.88 -6.73 10.15
N PHE A 103 -10.08 -5.55 10.75
CA PHE A 103 -11.14 -5.40 11.76
C PHE A 103 -12.48 -5.55 11.03
N ARG A 104 -13.12 -6.71 11.16
CA ARG A 104 -14.55 -6.85 10.89
C ARG A 104 -15.29 -6.04 11.94
N GLU A 105 -15.87 -4.90 11.56
CA GLU A 105 -16.93 -4.22 12.34
C GLU A 105 -18.22 -5.08 12.29
N GLU A 106 -18.19 -6.25 12.91
CA GLU A 106 -19.38 -7.09 13.11
C GLU A 106 -19.51 -7.43 14.59
N LEU A 107 -19.69 -6.43 15.47
CA LEU A 107 -20.25 -6.59 16.83
C LEU A 107 -20.75 -5.24 17.40
N VAL A 108 -21.60 -4.52 16.67
CA VAL A 108 -22.52 -3.53 17.26
C VAL A 108 -23.88 -3.67 16.58
N ASN A 109 -24.67 -4.60 17.08
CA ASN A 109 -26.13 -4.55 17.22
C ASN A 109 -26.56 -5.72 18.11
#